data_AF-A0A2G9T6A0-F1
#
_entry.id   AF-A0A2G9T6A0-F1
#
_cell.length_a   1.000
_cell.length_b   1.000
_cell.length_c   1.000
_cell.angle_alpha   90.00
_cell.angle_beta   90.00
_cell.angle_gamma   90.00
#
_symmetry.space_group_name_H-M   'P 1'
#
loop_
_entity.id
_entity.type
_entity.pdbx_description
1 polymer ?
#
loop_
_entity_poly.entity_id
_entity_poly.type
_entity_poly.pdbx_seq_one_letter_code
_entity_poly.pdbx_strand_id
1 'polypeptide(L)'
;LHGSPDVSVVAFKSSIFNIYAVSDKMNKRGWNLNTLQNPNAIHICLTYNHASQDVVDAFLRDLEEVADEVNRSSDKGNKSSTAALYGMAAQIPDKSLVDEMTYEFLDACYAKPPLH
;
A
#
# COMPACT_ATOMS: atom_id res chain seq x y z
N LEU A 1 -12.89 6.12 -4.36
CA LEU A 1 -12.75 6.57 -2.95
C LEU A 1 -13.53 5.64 -2.02
N HIS A 2 -13.17 5.60 -0.74
CA HIS A 2 -13.88 4.87 0.30
C HIS A 2 -14.46 5.89 1.30
N GLY A 3 -15.80 5.91 1.45
CA GLY A 3 -16.50 6.89 2.28
C GLY A 3 -16.49 8.32 1.69
N SER A 4 -16.82 9.29 2.55
CA SER A 4 -16.68 10.74 2.28
C SER A 4 -15.58 11.28 3.19
N PRO A 5 -14.38 11.59 2.67
CA PRO A 5 -13.30 12.12 3.48
C PRO A 5 -13.50 13.62 3.70
N ASP A 6 -14.02 14.01 4.87
CA ASP A 6 -14.21 15.42 5.25
C ASP A 6 -12.95 16.02 5.93
N VAL A 7 -11.88 15.23 6.03
CA VAL A 7 -10.63 15.55 6.75
C VAL A 7 -9.41 15.10 5.94
N SER A 8 -8.21 15.17 6.52
CA SER A 8 -6.93 14.98 5.83
C SER A 8 -6.61 13.54 5.38
N VAL A 9 -7.40 12.54 5.75
CA VAL A 9 -7.15 11.14 5.38
C VAL A 9 -8.07 10.74 4.23
N VAL A 10 -7.47 10.35 3.11
CA VAL A 10 -8.20 9.96 1.90
C VAL A 10 -7.88 8.51 1.56
N ALA A 11 -8.89 7.65 1.65
CA ALA A 11 -8.79 6.23 1.30
C ALA A 11 -9.40 5.94 -0.08
N PHE A 12 -8.76 5.07 -0.85
CA PHE A 12 -9.20 4.64 -2.17
C PHE A 12 -9.06 3.14 -2.37
N LYS A 13 -9.96 2.60 -3.18
CA LYS A 13 -10.13 1.19 -3.51
C LYS A 13 -10.33 1.03 -5.01
N SER A 14 -10.09 -0.16 -5.54
CA SER A 14 -10.40 -0.52 -6.93
C SER A 14 -11.15 -1.84 -6.96
N SER A 15 -12.15 -1.95 -7.84
CA SER A 15 -12.85 -3.20 -8.17
C SER A 15 -12.40 -3.79 -9.52
N ILE A 16 -11.49 -3.10 -10.21
CA ILE A 16 -11.07 -3.43 -11.60
C ILE A 16 -9.68 -4.07 -11.60
N PHE A 17 -8.83 -3.68 -10.65
CA PHE A 17 -7.46 -4.17 -10.52
C PHE A 17 -7.04 -4.20 -9.04
N ASN A 18 -5.92 -4.85 -8.74
CA ASN A 18 -5.40 -4.96 -7.39
C ASN A 18 -4.82 -3.62 -6.90
N ILE A 19 -5.45 -3.04 -5.87
CA ILE A 19 -5.05 -1.73 -5.34
C ILE A 19 -3.66 -1.74 -4.69
N TYR A 20 -3.17 -2.88 -4.22
CA TYR A 20 -1.83 -2.98 -3.62
C TYR A 20 -0.72 -2.83 -4.66
N ALA A 21 -0.98 -3.18 -5.92
CA ALA A 21 -0.03 -2.95 -7.01
C ALA A 21 0.17 -1.45 -7.29
N VAL A 22 -0.87 -0.64 -7.09
CA VAL A 22 -0.75 0.82 -7.15
C VAL A 22 0.16 1.30 -6.01
N SER A 23 -0.02 0.79 -4.79
CA SER A 23 0.85 1.11 -3.64
C SER A 23 2.33 0.82 -3.93
N ASP A 24 2.63 -0.37 -4.45
CA ASP A 24 4.01 -0.79 -4.75
C ASP A 24 4.66 0.11 -5.81
N LYS A 25 3.90 0.47 -6.85
CA LYS A 25 4.40 1.32 -7.93
C LYS A 25 4.54 2.78 -7.50
N MET A 26 3.61 3.29 -6.71
CA MET A 26 3.72 4.62 -6.08
C MET A 26 4.95 4.68 -5.16
N ASN A 27 5.22 3.62 -4.39
CA ASN A 27 6.42 3.50 -3.55
C ASN A 27 7.72 3.59 -4.36
N LYS A 28 7.78 2.93 -5.52
CA LYS A 28 8.93 3.06 -6.45
C LYS A 28 9.13 4.47 -6.99
N ARG A 29 8.09 5.31 -6.99
CA ARG A 29 8.15 6.74 -7.33
C ARG A 29 8.41 7.64 -6.12
N GLY A 30 8.63 7.07 -4.94
CA GLY A 30 8.93 7.79 -3.70
C GLY A 30 7.71 8.07 -2.81
N TRP A 31 6.50 7.68 -3.24
CA TRP A 31 5.28 7.88 -2.46
C TRP A 31 5.06 6.74 -1.47
N ASN A 32 5.08 7.03 -0.16
CA ASN A 32 4.75 6.05 0.86
C ASN A 32 3.25 6.14 1.21
N LEU A 33 2.48 5.16 0.75
CA LEU A 33 1.05 5.04 1.02
C LEU A 33 0.79 3.94 2.04
N ASN A 34 -0.23 4.13 2.87
CA ASN A 34 -0.62 3.14 3.86
C ASN A 34 -1.55 2.11 3.23
N THR A 35 -1.20 0.84 3.38
CA THR A 35 -1.98 -0.31 2.94
C THR A 35 -3.03 -0.68 3.99
N LEU A 36 -4.27 -0.84 3.54
CA LEU A 36 -5.43 -1.16 4.38
C LEU A 36 -6.02 -2.51 3.99
N GLN A 37 -6.62 -3.17 4.97
CA GLN A 37 -7.33 -4.45 4.82
C GLN A 37 -8.76 -4.32 5.38
N ASN A 38 -9.66 -5.20 4.91
CA ASN A 38 -11.08 -5.25 5.33
C ASN A 38 -11.85 -3.93 5.12
N PRO A 39 -11.96 -3.40 3.88
CA PRO A 39 -11.64 -4.02 2.59
C PRO A 39 -10.23 -3.70 2.08
N ASN A 40 -9.79 -4.38 1.01
CA ASN A 40 -8.54 -4.03 0.31
C ASN A 40 -8.59 -2.58 -0.16
N ALA A 41 -7.71 -1.74 0.39
CA ALA A 41 -7.64 -0.32 0.10
C ALA A 41 -6.23 0.21 0.38
N ILE A 42 -5.99 1.45 -0.03
CA ILE A 42 -4.83 2.24 0.38
C ILE A 42 -5.28 3.63 0.78
N HIS A 43 -4.51 4.31 1.61
CA HIS A 43 -4.80 5.70 1.98
C HIS A 43 -3.55 6.56 2.01
N ILE A 44 -3.77 7.87 1.83
CA ILE A 44 -2.81 8.92 2.13
C ILE A 44 -3.34 9.76 3.29
N CYS A 45 -2.45 10.12 4.22
CA CYS A 45 -2.72 11.12 5.25
C CYS A 45 -2.03 12.41 4.85
N LEU A 46 -2.82 13.39 4.42
CA LEU A 46 -2.31 14.69 4.04
C LEU A 46 -1.83 15.45 5.29
N THR A 47 -0.67 16.05 5.16
CA THR A 47 -0.01 16.84 6.20
C THR A 47 0.50 18.14 5.58
N TYR A 48 1.10 19.02 6.38
CA TYR A 48 1.64 20.27 5.86
C TYR A 48 2.69 20.08 4.74
N ASN A 49 3.42 18.96 4.74
CA ASN A 49 4.38 18.62 3.67
C ASN A 49 3.71 18.40 2.30
N HIS A 50 2.40 18.19 2.29
CA HIS A 50 1.59 17.98 1.08
C HIS A 50 0.78 19.22 0.69
N ALA A 51 0.90 20.33 1.43
CA ALA A 51 0.03 21.49 1.27
C ALA A 51 0.38 22.37 0.05
N SER A 52 1.51 22.13 -0.62
CA SER A 52 1.84 22.85 -1.85
C SER A 52 1.14 22.23 -3.06
N GLN A 53 0.68 23.09 -3.97
CA GLN A 53 0.00 22.66 -5.19
C GLN A 53 0.88 21.73 -6.04
N ASP A 54 2.18 22.03 -6.14
CA ASP A 54 3.14 21.21 -6.89
C ASP A 54 3.20 19.76 -6.41
N VAL A 55 3.11 19.54 -5.08
CA VAL A 55 3.11 18.19 -4.49
C VAL A 55 1.81 17.47 -4.78
N VAL A 56 0.68 18.18 -4.70
CA VAL A 56 -0.65 17.64 -5.05
C VAL A 56 -0.70 17.24 -6.52
N ASP A 57 -0.24 18.11 -7.42
CA ASP A 57 -0.25 17.86 -8.86
C ASP A 57 0.69 16.70 -9.23
N ALA A 58 1.87 16.64 -8.60
CA ALA A 58 2.78 15.51 -8.78
C ALA A 58 2.15 14.19 -8.30
N PHE A 59 1.49 14.20 -7.13
CA PHE A 59 0.81 13.03 -6.60
C PHE A 59 -0.30 12.54 -7.53
N LEU A 60 -1.16 13.44 -8.00
CA LEU A 60 -2.28 13.09 -8.86
C LEU A 60 -1.82 12.55 -10.22
N ARG A 61 -0.82 13.19 -10.84
CA ARG A 61 -0.21 12.71 -12.09
C ARG A 61 0.36 11.31 -11.93
N ASP A 62 1.17 11.10 -10.89
CA ASP A 62 1.80 9.79 -10.66
C ASP A 62 0.75 8.71 -10.35
N LEU A 63 -0.28 9.05 -9.57
CA LEU A 63 -1.36 8.12 -9.25
C LEU A 63 -2.16 7.73 -10.48
N GLU A 64 -2.49 8.68 -11.36
CA GLU A 64 -3.21 8.44 -12.60
C GLU A 64 -2.40 7.52 -13.53
N GLU A 65 -1.12 7.84 -13.77
CA GLU A 65 -0.24 7.03 -14.61
C GLU A 65 -0.08 5.60 -14.07
N VAL A 66 0.12 5.45 -12.76
CA VAL A 66 0.28 4.14 -12.12
C VAL A 66 -1.03 3.34 -12.18
N ALA A 67 -2.18 3.97 -11.91
CA ALA A 67 -3.47 3.30 -11.98
C ALA A 67 -3.76 2.81 -13.40
N ASP A 68 -3.44 3.62 -14.41
CA ASP A 68 -3.56 3.25 -15.82
C ASP A 68 -2.62 2.11 -16.20
N GLU A 69 -1.37 2.14 -15.74
CA GLU A 69 -0.40 1.08 -15.98
C GLU A 69 -0.87 -0.26 -15.39
N VAL A 70 -1.34 -0.25 -14.13
CA VAL A 70 -1.87 -1.44 -13.46
C VAL A 70 -3.15 -1.93 -14.14
N ASN A 71 -4.02 -1.02 -14.58
CA ASN A 71 -5.23 -1.41 -15.29
C ASN A 71 -4.93 -2.02 -16.67
N ARG A 72 -3.89 -1.56 -17.37
CA ARG A 72 -3.50 -2.11 -18.68
C ARG A 72 -2.68 -3.39 -18.56
N SER A 73 -2.16 -3.73 -17.38
CA SER A 73 -1.41 -4.96 -17.18
C SER A 73 -2.31 -6.20 -17.34
N SER A 74 -1.75 -7.26 -17.94
CA SER A 74 -2.47 -8.51 -18.20
C SER A 74 -2.90 -9.23 -16.93
N ASP A 75 -2.15 -9.07 -15.85
CA ASP A 75 -2.42 -9.67 -14.54
C ASP A 75 -3.23 -8.77 -13.60
N LYS A 76 -3.59 -7.55 -14.04
CA LYS A 76 -4.30 -6.53 -13.22
C LYS A 76 -3.64 -6.27 -11.86
N GLY A 77 -2.31 -6.39 -11.77
CA GLY A 77 -1.54 -6.17 -10.55
C GLY A 77 -1.55 -7.34 -9.55
N ASN A 78 -2.03 -8.52 -9.92
CA ASN A 78 -2.07 -9.68 -9.02
C ASN A 78 -0.69 -10.23 -8.63
N LYS A 79 0.39 -9.83 -9.31
CA LYS A 79 1.78 -10.19 -8.96
C LYS A 79 2.49 -9.17 -8.05
N SER A 80 1.77 -8.22 -7.48
CA SER A 80 2.34 -7.25 -6.52
C SER A 80 2.89 -7.95 -5.27
N SER A 81 4.04 -7.48 -4.77
CA SER A 81 4.67 -8.03 -3.56
C SER A 81 3.80 -7.80 -2.33
N THR A 82 3.25 -6.58 -2.20
CA THR A 82 2.31 -6.24 -1.14
C THR A 82 1.00 -7.03 -1.28
N ALA A 83 0.51 -7.23 -2.52
CA ALA A 83 -0.65 -8.09 -2.75
C ALA A 83 -0.40 -9.53 -2.30
N ALA A 84 0.78 -10.07 -2.55
CA ALA A 84 1.15 -11.40 -2.09
C ALA A 84 1.19 -11.46 -0.55
N LEU A 85 1.81 -10.48 0.11
CA LEU A 85 1.91 -10.41 1.56
C LEU A 85 0.53 -10.34 2.25
N TYR A 86 -0.28 -9.34 1.88
CA TYR A 86 -1.61 -9.14 2.47
C TYR A 86 -2.61 -10.21 2.02
N GLY A 87 -2.46 -10.74 0.80
CA GLY A 87 -3.27 -11.84 0.29
C GLY A 87 -3.03 -13.13 1.06
N MET A 88 -1.78 -13.50 1.32
CA MET A 88 -1.44 -14.64 2.17
C MET A 88 -1.96 -14.44 3.59
N ALA A 89 -1.70 -13.27 4.20
CA ALA A 89 -2.17 -12.97 5.56
C ALA A 89 -3.71 -13.08 5.69
N ALA A 90 -4.46 -12.66 4.67
CA ALA A 90 -5.92 -12.76 4.66
C ALA A 90 -6.45 -14.20 4.45
N GLN A 91 -5.67 -15.08 3.82
CA GLN A 91 -6.05 -16.46 3.52
C GLN A 91 -5.69 -17.46 4.62
N ILE A 92 -4.77 -17.09 5.52
CA ILE A 92 -4.35 -17.95 6.64
C ILE A 92 -5.53 -18.12 7.61
N PRO A 93 -6.07 -19.35 7.79
CA PRO A 93 -7.19 -19.59 8.71
C PRO A 93 -6.75 -19.49 10.19
N ASP A 94 -5.49 -19.82 10.46
CA ASP A 94 -4.89 -19.81 11.79
C ASP A 94 -4.11 -18.51 12.03
N LYS A 95 -4.73 -17.58 12.76
CA LYS A 95 -4.15 -16.26 13.05
C LYS A 95 -2.85 -16.32 13.85
N SER A 96 -2.54 -17.44 14.53
CA SER A 96 -1.28 -17.58 15.26
C SER A 96 -0.05 -17.45 14.36
N LEU A 97 -0.14 -17.83 13.08
CA LEU A 97 0.95 -17.64 12.11
C LEU A 97 1.21 -16.17 11.77
N VAL A 98 0.17 -15.33 11.81
CA VAL A 98 0.33 -13.87 11.64
C VAL A 98 1.02 -13.27 12.86
N ASP A 99 0.70 -13.78 14.06
CA ASP A 99 1.35 -13.36 15.30
C ASP A 99 2.84 -13.75 15.31
N GLU A 100 3.18 -14.99 14.94
CA GLU A 100 4.57 -15.45 14.79
C GLU A 100 5.37 -14.58 13.81
N MET A 101 4.81 -14.31 12.63
CA MET A 101 5.45 -13.43 11.65
C MET A 101 5.66 -12.01 12.21
N THR A 102 4.75 -11.52 13.03
CA THR A 102 4.86 -10.20 13.68
C THR A 102 5.97 -10.20 14.73
N TYR A 103 6.09 -11.25 15.54
CA TYR A 103 7.20 -11.39 16.50
C TYR A 103 8.55 -11.42 15.78
N GLU A 104 8.68 -12.22 14.74
CA GLU A 104 9.91 -12.30 13.93
C GLU A 104 10.28 -10.95 13.29
N PHE A 105 9.30 -10.18 12.82
CA PHE A 105 9.53 -8.82 12.32
C PHE A 105 10.07 -7.88 13.40
N LEU A 106 9.52 -7.95 14.61
CA LEU A 106 10.00 -7.16 15.75
C LEU A 106 11.41 -7.58 16.15
N ASP A 107 11.68 -8.88 16.26
CA ASP A 107 13.01 -9.40 16.57
C ASP A 107 14.04 -8.96 15.53
N ALA A 108 13.70 -9.00 14.24
CA ALA A 108 14.55 -8.51 13.16
C ALA A 108 14.88 -7.00 13.28
N CYS A 109 13.96 -6.19 13.81
CA CYS A 109 14.19 -4.75 14.04
C CYS A 109 15.21 -4.49 15.16
N TYR A 110 15.42 -5.45 16.07
CA TYR A 110 16.40 -5.37 17.15
C TYR A 110 17.61 -6.31 16.95
N ALA A 111 17.63 -7.08 15.87
CA ALA A 111 18.71 -8.01 15.56
C ALA A 111 20.01 -7.24 15.38
N LYS A 112 21.02 -7.60 16.18
CA LYS A 112 22.38 -7.08 15.98
C LYS A 112 22.92 -7.65 14.67
N PRO A 113 23.49 -6.82 13.77
CA PRO A 113 24.15 -7.35 12.57
C PRO A 113 25.26 -8.33 12.97
N PRO A 114 25.47 -9.41 12.19
CA PRO A 114 26.49 -10.40 12.52
C PRO A 114 27.84 -9.73 12.70
N LEU A 115 28.51 -10.04 13.82
CA LEU A 115 29.86 -9.57 14.09
C LEU A 115 30.79 -10.20 13.04
N HIS A 116 31.32 -9.36 12.15
CA HIS A 116 32.41 -9.72 11.25
C HIS A 116 33.67 -10.07 12.04
#